data_AF-A0A4Q4T967-F1
#
_entry.id   AF-A0A4Q4T967-F1
#
_cell.length_a   1.000
_cell.length_b   1.000
_cell.length_c   1.000
_cell.angle_alpha   90.00
_cell.angle_beta   90.00
_cell.angle_gamma   90.00
#
_symmetry.space_group_name_H-M   'P 1'
#
loop_
_entity.id
_entity.type
_entity.pdbx_description
1 polymer ?
#
loop_
_entity_poly.entity_id
_entity_poly.type
_entity_poly.pdbx_seq_one_letter_code
_entity_poly.pdbx_strand_id
1 'polypeptide(L)'
;MPWASNPSLMSTPTEATTASQPAISDPEASLSQSATSSQSLPEGFQPPSKHFTPRQIFYMVVVGGLGSAVMSGIINFAIAYGMYATADTSKWPIRLWQFPYTLAGDGGLSIPIQCTITWWLEVWLVNRHLRRGRVQAIGFIPEPKTRFFRWFMFLDRQQREQDHKLVGASIMHWLLFAGSHFARALIVSAVAFTVMWAPSVAALMFVSLSGDEKKIMPGCEHDWCYKKQWAPQIFKSVKGSVLGILTTPLFVMFWLVRCGWALKNNEAHYGER
;
A
#
# COMPACT_ATOMS: atom_id res chain seq x y z
N MET A 1 -24.23 30.78 8.00
CA MET A 1 -25.50 31.46 7.65
C MET A 1 -26.63 30.45 7.80
N PRO A 2 -27.57 30.68 8.72
CA PRO A 2 -28.65 29.75 9.07
C PRO A 2 -29.94 30.09 8.31
N TRP A 3 -30.61 29.09 7.78
CA TRP A 3 -32.01 29.12 7.35
C TRP A 3 -32.48 27.65 7.34
N ALA A 4 -33.71 27.28 7.64
CA ALA A 4 -34.77 27.84 8.46
C ALA A 4 -35.66 26.63 8.76
N SER A 5 -36.12 26.54 9.99
CA SER A 5 -37.08 25.59 10.52
C SER A 5 -38.50 25.79 9.96
N ASN A 6 -39.33 24.72 10.05
CA ASN A 6 -40.76 24.68 10.47
C ASN A 6 -41.67 23.77 9.59
N PRO A 7 -42.88 23.33 10.06
CA PRO A 7 -43.05 22.15 10.91
C PRO A 7 -44.33 21.32 10.58
N SER A 8 -44.58 20.26 11.38
CA SER A 8 -45.88 19.74 11.91
C SER A 8 -47.13 19.55 11.04
N LEU A 9 -47.76 18.37 11.17
CA LEU A 9 -49.21 18.04 11.36
C LEU A 9 -49.34 16.50 11.16
N MET A 10 -49.58 15.61 12.12
CA MET A 10 -50.68 15.42 13.09
C MET A 10 -52.09 15.40 12.48
N SER A 11 -52.62 14.20 12.21
CA SER A 11 -53.91 13.65 12.74
C SER A 11 -54.31 12.32 12.07
N THR A 12 -54.15 11.23 12.84
CA THR A 12 -55.12 10.18 13.27
C THR A 12 -56.29 9.66 12.36
N PRO A 13 -57.03 8.59 12.76
CA PRO A 13 -57.11 7.29 12.06
C PRO A 13 -58.48 7.02 11.40
N THR A 14 -58.65 5.91 10.66
CA THR A 14 -59.99 5.34 10.40
C THR A 14 -59.95 3.82 10.27
N GLU A 15 -60.90 3.20 10.95
CA GLU A 15 -61.16 1.78 11.17
C GLU A 15 -61.54 0.94 9.93
N ALA A 16 -61.11 -0.32 10.02
CA ALA A 16 -61.79 -1.59 9.74
C ALA A 16 -63.00 -1.66 8.77
N THR A 17 -62.91 -2.63 7.85
CA THR A 17 -64.04 -3.54 7.56
C THR A 17 -63.53 -4.96 7.31
N THR A 18 -64.04 -5.86 8.14
CA THR A 18 -63.88 -7.31 8.15
C THR A 18 -64.69 -7.97 7.04
N ALA A 19 -64.08 -8.94 6.33
CA ALA A 19 -64.82 -10.05 5.73
C ALA A 19 -63.97 -11.33 5.85
N SER A 20 -64.48 -12.26 6.66
CA SER A 20 -63.92 -13.56 6.99
C SER A 20 -64.22 -14.59 5.89
N GLN A 21 -63.28 -15.50 5.59
CA GLN A 21 -63.52 -16.94 5.34
C GLN A 21 -62.19 -17.72 5.12
N PRO A 22 -62.17 -19.07 5.24
CA PRO A 22 -61.55 -19.74 6.38
C PRO A 22 -60.27 -20.52 6.07
N ALA A 23 -59.69 -21.04 7.16
CA ALA A 23 -58.48 -21.82 7.28
C ALA A 23 -58.36 -23.04 6.34
N ILE A 24 -57.17 -23.19 5.75
CA ILE A 24 -56.54 -24.50 5.51
C ILE A 24 -55.12 -24.41 6.05
N SER A 25 -54.87 -25.25 7.06
CA SER A 25 -53.61 -25.43 7.75
C SER A 25 -52.78 -26.45 6.99
N ASP A 26 -51.63 -26.05 6.45
CA ASP A 26 -50.57 -26.97 6.03
C ASP A 26 -49.26 -26.55 6.72
N PRO A 27 -48.76 -27.32 7.70
CA PRO A 27 -47.50 -27.05 8.38
C PRO A 27 -46.38 -27.94 7.81
N GLU A 28 -46.09 -27.87 6.51
CA GLU A 28 -44.99 -28.69 5.95
C GLU A 28 -44.42 -28.17 4.63
N ALA A 29 -43.94 -26.92 4.63
CA ALA A 29 -43.08 -26.41 3.55
C ALA A 29 -42.14 -25.31 4.04
N SER A 30 -41.59 -25.47 5.24
CA SER A 30 -40.58 -24.56 5.81
C SER A 30 -39.25 -25.27 5.99
N LEU A 31 -38.65 -25.75 4.89
CA LEU A 31 -37.23 -26.13 4.86
C LEU A 31 -36.79 -26.24 3.39
N SER A 32 -35.67 -25.61 3.07
CA SER A 32 -35.00 -25.60 1.75
C SER A 32 -35.40 -24.48 0.78
N GLN A 33 -35.66 -23.28 1.28
CA GLN A 33 -35.08 -22.08 0.65
C GLN A 33 -33.78 -21.77 1.37
N SER A 34 -32.70 -22.48 1.00
CA SER A 34 -31.35 -22.04 1.31
C SER A 34 -31.15 -20.73 0.56
N ALA A 35 -31.41 -19.63 1.27
CA ALA A 35 -31.10 -18.29 0.86
C ALA A 35 -29.59 -18.23 0.56
N THR A 36 -29.24 -18.44 -0.71
CA THR A 36 -28.03 -17.84 -1.24
C THR A 36 -28.38 -16.36 -1.28
N SER A 37 -28.12 -15.64 -0.18
CA SER A 37 -28.35 -14.20 -0.16
C SER A 37 -27.51 -13.62 -1.29
N SER A 38 -28.17 -13.20 -2.36
CA SER A 38 -27.60 -12.29 -3.35
C SER A 38 -27.43 -10.95 -2.66
N GLN A 39 -26.48 -10.91 -1.72
CA GLN A 39 -25.98 -9.68 -1.11
C GLN A 39 -25.35 -8.89 -2.26
N SER A 40 -26.03 -7.81 -2.62
CA SER A 40 -25.56 -6.88 -3.64
C SER A 40 -24.19 -6.36 -3.24
N LEU A 41 -23.20 -6.55 -4.11
CA LEU A 41 -21.86 -5.99 -3.91
C LEU A 41 -21.95 -4.46 -3.75
N PRO A 42 -21.07 -3.85 -2.94
CA PRO A 42 -20.98 -2.40 -2.84
C PRO A 42 -20.82 -1.77 -4.23
N GLU A 43 -21.50 -0.65 -4.46
CA GLU A 43 -21.56 0.01 -5.76
C GLU A 43 -20.15 0.29 -6.32
N GLY A 44 -19.93 -0.06 -7.59
CA GLY A 44 -18.65 0.13 -8.29
C GLY A 44 -17.61 -0.99 -8.11
N PHE A 45 -17.80 -1.92 -7.17
CA PHE A 45 -16.93 -3.09 -7.02
C PHE A 45 -17.35 -4.25 -7.94
N GLN A 46 -16.35 -4.94 -8.50
CA GLN A 46 -16.55 -6.19 -9.21
C GLN A 46 -16.42 -7.40 -8.27
N PRO A 47 -17.08 -8.54 -8.56
CA PRO A 47 -16.96 -9.73 -7.74
C PRO A 47 -15.49 -10.19 -7.63
N PRO A 48 -15.05 -10.69 -6.45
CA PRO A 48 -13.70 -11.21 -6.27
C PRO A 48 -13.42 -12.36 -7.24
N SER A 49 -12.27 -12.30 -7.93
CA SER A 49 -11.92 -13.31 -8.93
C SER A 49 -11.56 -14.66 -8.30
N LYS A 50 -11.94 -15.74 -9.01
CA LYS A 50 -11.62 -17.14 -8.65
C LYS A 50 -10.25 -17.62 -9.18
N HIS A 51 -9.64 -16.88 -10.08
CA HIS A 51 -8.31 -17.17 -10.65
C HIS A 51 -7.61 -15.85 -11.00
N PHE A 52 -6.31 -15.88 -11.32
CA PHE A 52 -5.66 -14.69 -11.84
C PHE A 52 -6.26 -14.30 -13.18
N THR A 53 -6.83 -13.10 -13.26
CA THR A 53 -7.27 -12.55 -14.54
C THR A 53 -6.08 -11.93 -15.28
N PRO A 54 -6.03 -11.99 -16.62
CA PRO A 54 -4.99 -11.32 -17.40
C PRO A 54 -4.88 -9.83 -17.09
N ARG A 55 -6.02 -9.18 -16.80
CA ARG A 55 -6.07 -7.77 -16.42
C ARG A 55 -5.39 -7.51 -15.06
N GLN A 56 -5.55 -8.40 -14.08
CA GLN A 56 -4.84 -8.29 -12.80
C GLN A 56 -3.35 -8.47 -12.97
N ILE A 57 -2.91 -9.46 -13.75
CA ILE A 57 -1.48 -9.71 -14.01
C ILE A 57 -0.87 -8.50 -14.73
N PHE A 58 -1.51 -7.99 -15.78
CA PHE A 58 -1.06 -6.79 -16.48
C PHE A 58 -0.96 -5.58 -15.53
N TYR A 59 -1.98 -5.37 -14.69
CA TYR A 59 -1.97 -4.28 -13.72
C TYR A 59 -0.83 -4.43 -12.70
N MET A 60 -0.59 -5.62 -12.15
CA MET A 60 0.49 -5.84 -11.18
C MET A 60 1.88 -5.71 -11.81
N VAL A 61 2.11 -6.34 -12.97
CA VAL A 61 3.45 -6.44 -13.55
C VAL A 61 3.83 -5.19 -14.35
N VAL A 62 2.92 -4.71 -15.20
CA VAL A 62 3.22 -3.58 -16.08
C VAL A 62 3.02 -2.26 -15.36
N VAL A 63 1.84 -2.04 -14.76
CA VAL A 63 1.56 -0.78 -14.05
C VAL A 63 2.30 -0.75 -12.71
N GLY A 64 2.11 -1.78 -11.89
CA GLY A 64 2.73 -1.90 -10.57
C GLY A 64 4.24 -2.14 -10.65
N GLY A 65 4.73 -2.94 -11.58
CA GLY A 65 6.16 -3.26 -11.69
C GLY A 65 6.91 -2.22 -12.53
N LEU A 66 6.76 -2.29 -13.85
CA LEU A 66 7.53 -1.47 -14.79
C LEU A 66 7.23 0.03 -14.65
N GLY A 67 5.96 0.41 -14.49
CA GLY A 67 5.57 1.80 -14.28
C GLY A 67 6.19 2.38 -13.00
N SER A 68 6.15 1.62 -11.90
CA SER A 68 6.82 2.00 -10.66
C SER A 68 8.34 2.07 -10.80
N ALA A 69 8.95 1.16 -11.57
CA ALA A 69 10.38 1.16 -11.83
C ALA A 69 10.86 2.47 -12.46
N VAL A 70 10.16 2.90 -13.51
CA VAL A 70 10.48 4.11 -14.26
C VAL A 70 10.28 5.33 -13.37
N MET A 71 9.13 5.45 -12.73
CA MET A 71 8.82 6.59 -11.86
C MET A 71 9.79 6.69 -10.68
N SER A 72 10.05 5.58 -10.00
CA SER A 72 10.97 5.55 -8.87
C SER A 72 12.41 5.87 -9.29
N GLY A 73 12.85 5.35 -10.45
CA GLY A 73 14.16 5.68 -11.01
C GLY A 73 14.32 7.17 -11.28
N ILE A 74 13.34 7.77 -11.97
CA ILE A 74 13.33 9.21 -12.29
C ILE A 74 13.38 10.06 -11.01
N ILE A 75 12.54 9.77 -10.03
CA ILE A 75 12.49 10.53 -8.77
C ILE A 75 13.82 10.41 -8.02
N ASN A 76 14.35 9.19 -7.87
CA ASN A 76 15.63 8.97 -7.20
C ASN A 76 16.79 9.66 -7.94
N PHE A 77 16.78 9.63 -9.28
CA PHE A 77 17.75 10.35 -10.11
C PHE A 77 17.68 11.85 -9.86
N ALA A 78 16.48 12.44 -9.89
CA ALA A 78 16.30 13.89 -9.70
C ALA A 78 16.77 14.36 -8.33
N ILE A 79 16.45 13.61 -7.27
CA ILE A 79 16.93 13.89 -5.90
C ILE A 79 18.46 13.79 -5.85
N ALA A 80 19.04 12.72 -6.41
CA ALA A 80 20.49 12.55 -6.46
C ALA A 80 21.17 13.69 -7.23
N TYR A 81 20.58 14.11 -8.35
CA TYR A 81 21.11 15.19 -9.16
C TYR A 81 21.13 16.49 -8.37
N GLY A 82 20.02 16.86 -7.73
CA GLY A 82 19.95 18.05 -6.88
C GLY A 82 20.96 18.04 -5.73
N MET A 83 21.10 16.90 -5.04
CA MET A 83 22.00 16.75 -3.89
C MET A 83 23.49 16.76 -4.28
N TYR A 84 23.86 16.00 -5.31
CA TYR A 84 25.26 15.72 -5.62
C TYR A 84 25.85 16.63 -6.71
N ALA A 85 25.03 17.12 -7.66
CA ALA A 85 25.56 18.00 -8.71
C ALA A 85 25.98 19.38 -8.18
N THR A 86 25.37 19.81 -7.07
CA THR A 86 25.62 21.09 -6.41
C THR A 86 26.60 20.99 -5.23
N ALA A 87 27.08 19.78 -4.91
CA ALA A 87 27.99 19.54 -3.79
C ALA A 87 29.39 20.12 -4.06
N ASP A 88 29.97 20.78 -3.04
CA ASP A 88 31.35 21.24 -3.08
C ASP A 88 32.32 20.09 -2.78
N THR A 89 32.61 19.33 -3.83
CA THR A 89 33.51 18.18 -3.77
C THR A 89 34.98 18.54 -3.58
N SER A 90 35.35 19.83 -3.61
CA SER A 90 36.72 20.27 -3.30
C SER A 90 37.00 20.19 -1.79
N LYS A 91 35.99 20.47 -0.98
CA LYS A 91 36.05 20.44 0.49
C LYS A 91 35.60 19.09 1.06
N TRP A 92 34.54 18.51 0.48
CA TRP A 92 33.94 17.27 0.96
C TRP A 92 33.65 16.34 -0.22
N PRO A 93 34.55 15.41 -0.55
CA PRO A 93 34.30 14.46 -1.64
C PRO A 93 33.12 13.54 -1.29
N ILE A 94 32.45 13.03 -2.31
CA ILE A 94 31.34 12.08 -2.17
C ILE A 94 31.94 10.73 -1.87
N ARG A 95 31.54 10.14 -0.74
CA ARG A 95 32.15 8.94 -0.18
C ARG A 95 31.11 7.83 -0.02
N LEU A 96 31.57 6.58 0.05
CA LEU A 96 30.66 5.46 0.29
C LEU A 96 30.09 5.54 1.71
N TRP A 97 30.94 5.64 2.73
CA TRP A 97 30.52 5.52 4.13
C TRP A 97 30.49 6.86 4.87
N GLN A 98 31.50 7.70 4.67
CA GLN A 98 31.72 8.88 5.48
C GLN A 98 30.80 10.07 5.13
N PHE A 99 30.42 10.82 6.17
CA PHE A 99 29.69 12.08 6.08
C PHE A 99 30.60 13.22 5.56
N PRO A 100 30.04 14.33 5.01
CA PRO A 100 28.62 14.66 4.89
C PRO A 100 27.89 14.05 3.69
N TYR A 101 28.61 13.63 2.64
CA TYR A 101 28.03 13.10 1.40
C TYR A 101 28.20 11.57 1.30
N THR A 102 27.52 10.84 2.19
CA THR A 102 27.55 9.37 2.25
C THR A 102 26.55 8.76 1.26
N LEU A 103 27.04 8.01 0.27
CA LEU A 103 26.18 7.28 -0.69
C LEU A 103 25.52 6.06 -0.08
N ALA A 104 26.24 5.36 0.80
CA ALA A 104 25.67 4.25 1.53
C ALA A 104 24.52 4.79 2.39
N GLY A 105 24.77 5.75 3.28
CA GLY A 105 23.74 6.26 4.19
C GLY A 105 22.47 6.72 3.46
N ASP A 106 22.63 7.50 2.39
CA ASP A 106 21.54 7.98 1.54
C ASP A 106 20.80 6.85 0.80
N GLY A 107 21.56 5.93 0.19
CA GLY A 107 21.02 4.75 -0.49
C GLY A 107 20.27 3.80 0.45
N GLY A 108 20.73 3.68 1.69
CA GLY A 108 20.13 2.82 2.72
C GLY A 108 18.86 3.44 3.28
N LEU A 109 18.90 4.72 3.64
CA LEU A 109 17.76 5.45 4.22
C LEU A 109 16.61 5.60 3.23
N SER A 110 16.91 5.71 1.94
CA SER A 110 15.86 5.81 0.90
C SER A 110 15.01 4.53 0.77
N ILE A 111 15.48 3.35 1.21
CA ILE A 111 14.70 2.10 1.15
C ILE A 111 13.45 2.17 2.06
N PRO A 112 13.56 2.37 3.39
CA PRO A 112 12.38 2.46 4.25
C PRO A 112 11.48 3.64 3.91
N ILE A 113 12.04 4.78 3.50
CA ILE A 113 11.26 5.94 3.07
C ILE A 113 10.43 5.60 1.82
N GLN A 114 11.07 5.07 0.77
CA GLN A 114 10.39 4.72 -0.48
C GLN A 114 9.34 3.64 -0.26
N CYS A 115 9.64 2.57 0.49
CA CYS A 115 8.67 1.52 0.80
C CYS A 115 7.45 2.07 1.55
N THR A 116 7.66 2.98 2.51
CA THR A 116 6.57 3.61 3.26
C THR A 116 5.69 4.46 2.35
N ILE A 117 6.28 5.34 1.54
CA ILE A 117 5.52 6.18 0.61
C ILE A 117 4.76 5.31 -0.40
N THR A 118 5.41 4.31 -0.96
CA THR A 118 4.82 3.39 -1.94
C THR A 118 3.66 2.62 -1.33
N TRP A 119 3.78 2.13 -0.09
CA TRP A 119 2.69 1.47 0.62
C TRP A 119 1.41 2.31 0.68
N TRP A 120 1.56 3.59 1.02
CA TRP A 120 0.45 4.55 1.08
C TRP A 120 -0.11 4.90 -0.30
N LEU A 121 0.75 5.05 -1.31
CA LEU A 121 0.30 5.29 -2.67
C LEU A 121 -0.49 4.09 -3.21
N GLU A 122 -0.02 2.87 -2.97
CA GLU A 122 -0.69 1.67 -3.46
C GLU A 122 -2.02 1.41 -2.75
N VAL A 123 -2.13 1.63 -1.44
CA VAL A 123 -3.45 1.49 -0.79
C VAL A 123 -4.45 2.46 -1.40
N TRP A 124 -4.03 3.71 -1.67
CA TRP A 124 -4.89 4.71 -2.27
C TRP A 124 -5.25 4.39 -3.73
N LEU A 125 -4.26 4.05 -4.56
CA LEU A 125 -4.43 3.74 -5.99
C LEU A 125 -5.28 2.49 -6.20
N VAL A 126 -4.95 1.39 -5.51
CA VAL A 126 -5.66 0.12 -5.64
C VAL A 126 -7.11 0.28 -5.19
N ASN A 127 -7.37 0.94 -4.05
CA ASN A 127 -8.73 1.22 -3.60
C ASN A 127 -9.50 2.07 -4.60
N ARG A 128 -8.89 3.11 -5.17
CA ARG A 128 -9.51 3.95 -6.20
C ARG A 128 -9.85 3.16 -7.47
N HIS A 129 -8.98 2.25 -7.89
CA HIS A 129 -9.19 1.44 -9.08
C HIS A 129 -10.23 0.33 -8.87
N LEU A 130 -10.28 -0.26 -7.67
CA LEU A 130 -11.31 -1.22 -7.28
C LEU A 130 -12.70 -0.59 -7.25
N ARG A 131 -12.86 0.60 -6.63
CA ARG A 131 -14.15 1.33 -6.58
C ARG A 131 -14.67 1.77 -7.93
N ARG A 132 -13.78 2.00 -8.90
CA ARG A 132 -14.15 2.35 -10.27
C ARG A 132 -14.42 1.13 -11.14
N GLY A 133 -14.39 -0.08 -10.58
CA GLY A 133 -14.51 -1.33 -11.32
C GLY A 133 -13.43 -1.51 -12.40
N ARG A 134 -12.27 -0.85 -12.27
CA ARG A 134 -11.19 -0.97 -13.28
C ARG A 134 -10.44 -2.28 -13.13
N VAL A 135 -10.24 -2.71 -11.88
CA VAL A 135 -9.53 -3.93 -11.49
C VAL A 135 -10.43 -4.74 -10.55
N GLN A 136 -10.33 -6.07 -10.63
CA GLN A 136 -11.04 -6.99 -9.73
C GLN A 136 -10.19 -7.33 -8.51
N ALA A 137 -10.82 -7.53 -7.36
CA ALA A 137 -10.15 -8.06 -6.18
C ALA A 137 -9.75 -9.53 -6.38
N ILE A 138 -8.73 -9.99 -5.66
CA ILE A 138 -8.28 -11.39 -5.69
C ILE A 138 -9.04 -12.17 -4.62
N GLY A 139 -9.95 -13.06 -5.03
CA GLY A 139 -10.79 -13.81 -4.11
C GLY A 139 -10.32 -15.22 -3.80
N PHE A 140 -9.47 -15.84 -4.62
CA PHE A 140 -9.17 -17.27 -4.48
C PHE A 140 -8.16 -17.62 -3.38
N ILE A 141 -7.43 -16.64 -2.84
CA ILE A 141 -6.44 -16.87 -1.78
C ILE A 141 -7.18 -17.04 -0.43
N PRO A 142 -6.95 -18.12 0.32
CA PRO A 142 -7.58 -18.33 1.62
C PRO A 142 -6.99 -17.39 2.68
N GLU A 143 -7.80 -17.03 3.68
CA GLU A 143 -7.34 -16.21 4.80
C GLU A 143 -6.29 -16.95 5.65
N PRO A 144 -5.21 -16.26 6.08
CA PRO A 144 -4.21 -16.86 6.94
C PRO A 144 -4.80 -17.14 8.34
N LYS A 145 -4.47 -18.31 8.92
CA LYS A 145 -4.95 -18.70 10.25
C LYS A 145 -4.07 -18.16 11.40
N THR A 146 -2.79 -17.93 11.12
CA THR A 146 -1.80 -17.52 12.12
C THR A 146 -1.95 -16.05 12.55
N ARG A 147 -1.81 -15.78 13.85
CA ARG A 147 -1.98 -14.44 14.45
C ARG A 147 -1.14 -13.34 13.79
N PHE A 148 0.14 -13.63 13.49
CA PHE A 148 1.03 -12.65 12.88
C PHE A 148 0.54 -12.20 11.50
N PHE A 149 0.23 -13.14 10.61
CA PHE A 149 -0.24 -12.83 9.26
C PHE A 149 -1.64 -12.19 9.27
N ARG A 150 -2.53 -12.58 10.20
CA ARG A 150 -3.82 -11.91 10.38
C ARG A 150 -3.68 -10.46 10.81
N TRP A 151 -2.80 -10.19 11.78
CA TRP A 151 -2.44 -8.83 12.16
C TRP A 151 -1.84 -8.09 10.95
N PHE A 152 -0.83 -8.64 10.29
CA PHE A 152 -0.15 -8.02 9.15
C PHE A 152 -1.13 -7.68 8.02
N MET A 153 -2.10 -8.53 7.72
CA MET A 153 -3.11 -8.30 6.68
C MET A 153 -4.31 -7.44 7.13
N PHE A 154 -4.31 -6.84 8.33
CA PHE A 154 -5.44 -6.08 8.86
C PHE A 154 -6.76 -6.89 9.00
N LEU A 155 -6.69 -8.19 9.29
CA LEU A 155 -7.87 -9.02 9.54
C LEU A 155 -8.39 -8.87 10.97
N ASP A 156 -7.52 -8.61 11.94
CA ASP A 156 -7.91 -8.50 13.36
C ASP A 156 -8.50 -7.12 13.73
N ARG A 157 -8.72 -6.23 12.76
CA ARG A 157 -9.19 -4.85 12.99
C ARG A 157 -10.67 -4.80 13.38
N GLN A 158 -11.49 -5.70 12.84
CA GLN A 158 -12.94 -5.73 13.04
C GLN A 158 -13.33 -5.98 14.51
N GLN A 159 -12.56 -6.83 15.22
CA GLN A 159 -12.80 -7.11 16.63
C GLN A 159 -12.52 -5.87 17.51
N ARG A 160 -11.48 -5.09 17.17
CA ARG A 160 -11.04 -3.94 17.97
C ARG A 160 -11.89 -2.69 17.77
N GLU A 161 -12.45 -2.47 16.58
CA GLU A 161 -13.29 -1.29 16.32
C GLU A 161 -14.68 -1.41 16.96
N GLN A 162 -15.19 -2.62 17.22
CA GLN A 162 -16.40 -2.80 18.02
C GLN A 162 -16.17 -2.46 19.50
N ASP A 163 -15.02 -2.83 20.07
CA ASP A 163 -14.66 -2.50 21.46
C ASP A 163 -14.38 -1.00 21.67
N HIS A 164 -13.86 -0.31 20.66
CA HIS A 164 -13.43 1.10 20.77
C HIS A 164 -14.50 2.15 20.41
N LYS A 165 -15.73 1.76 20.07
CA LYS A 165 -16.87 2.71 19.90
C LYS A 165 -17.15 3.57 21.15
N LEU A 166 -16.52 3.28 22.29
CA LEU A 166 -16.67 4.01 23.55
C LEU A 166 -15.75 5.24 23.75
N VAL A 167 -14.73 5.51 22.92
CA VAL A 167 -13.77 6.59 23.22
C VAL A 167 -13.68 7.62 22.09
N GLY A 168 -14.27 8.80 22.33
CA GLY A 168 -14.16 9.94 21.43
C GLY A 168 -12.73 10.51 21.37
N ALA A 169 -12.01 10.24 20.28
CA ALA A 169 -10.84 11.01 19.86
C ALA A 169 -10.50 10.71 18.38
N SER A 170 -11.08 11.47 17.44
CA SER A 170 -10.89 11.30 15.99
C SER A 170 -9.40 11.28 15.57
N ILE A 171 -8.57 12.12 16.19
CA ILE A 171 -7.13 12.23 15.90
C ILE A 171 -6.35 11.01 16.38
N MET A 172 -6.64 10.49 17.59
CA MET A 172 -5.94 9.32 18.12
C MET A 172 -6.20 8.08 17.25
N HIS A 173 -7.44 7.92 16.77
CA HIS A 173 -7.78 6.85 15.82
C HIS A 173 -7.02 6.97 14.51
N TRP A 174 -6.88 8.19 13.97
CA TRP A 174 -6.08 8.43 12.78
C TRP A 174 -4.60 8.13 13.00
N LEU A 175 -4.02 8.52 14.14
CA LEU A 175 -2.63 8.21 14.49
C LEU A 175 -2.39 6.71 14.64
N LEU A 176 -3.30 5.99 15.31
CA LEU A 176 -3.23 4.54 15.43
C LEU A 176 -3.35 3.85 14.06
N PHE A 177 -4.21 4.37 13.19
CA PHE A 177 -4.33 3.90 11.81
C PHE A 177 -3.03 4.15 11.02
N ALA A 178 -2.49 5.37 11.07
CA ALA A 178 -1.26 5.73 10.39
C ALA A 178 -0.06 4.91 10.90
N GLY A 179 0.07 4.76 12.23
CA GLY A 179 1.09 3.94 12.86
C GLY A 179 0.97 2.46 12.50
N SER A 180 -0.25 1.94 12.35
CA SER A 180 -0.53 0.57 11.89
C SER A 180 -0.02 0.35 10.45
N HIS A 181 -0.28 1.29 9.54
CA HIS A 181 0.25 1.24 8.17
C HIS A 181 1.78 1.37 8.16
N PHE A 182 2.33 2.30 8.92
CA PHE A 182 3.76 2.54 9.02
C PHE A 182 4.53 1.31 9.52
N ALA A 183 4.03 0.64 10.58
CA ALA A 183 4.67 -0.56 11.11
C ALA A 183 4.76 -1.70 10.08
N ARG A 184 3.72 -1.91 9.26
CA ARG A 184 3.73 -2.94 8.20
C ARG A 184 4.65 -2.56 7.05
N ALA A 185 4.62 -1.30 6.64
CA ALA A 185 5.54 -0.79 5.63
C ALA A 185 7.00 -0.94 6.10
N LEU A 186 7.29 -0.70 7.38
CA LEU A 186 8.61 -0.90 7.97
C LEU A 186 9.04 -2.37 7.94
N ILE A 187 8.15 -3.32 8.26
CA ILE A 187 8.46 -4.75 8.18
C ILE A 187 8.85 -5.14 6.75
N VAL A 188 8.05 -4.73 5.75
CA VAL A 188 8.38 -5.02 4.35
C VAL A 188 9.67 -4.30 3.94
N SER A 189 9.88 -3.08 4.41
CA SER A 189 11.11 -2.35 4.14
C SER A 189 12.34 -2.99 4.76
N ALA A 190 12.23 -3.63 5.91
CA ALA A 190 13.34 -4.35 6.54
C ALA A 190 13.75 -5.55 5.67
N VAL A 191 12.77 -6.29 5.13
CA VAL A 191 13.03 -7.38 4.17
C VAL A 191 13.62 -6.83 2.87
N ALA A 192 13.08 -5.75 2.34
CA ALA A 192 13.63 -5.12 1.15
C ALA A 192 15.06 -4.59 1.39
N PHE A 193 15.34 -4.06 2.59
CA PHE A 193 16.65 -3.57 2.99
C PHE A 193 17.66 -4.71 3.02
N THR A 194 17.36 -5.86 3.65
CA THR A 194 18.31 -6.99 3.69
C THR A 194 18.64 -7.50 2.29
N VAL A 195 17.66 -7.52 1.38
CA VAL A 195 17.85 -7.96 -0.01
C VAL A 195 18.62 -6.93 -0.84
N MET A 196 18.29 -5.65 -0.72
CA MET A 196 18.78 -4.61 -1.63
C MET A 196 20.07 -3.94 -1.16
N TRP A 197 20.30 -3.85 0.15
CA TRP A 197 21.37 -3.06 0.72
C TRP A 197 22.75 -3.61 0.37
N ALA A 198 23.00 -4.89 0.67
CA ALA A 198 24.30 -5.51 0.42
C ALA A 198 24.68 -5.51 -1.07
N PRO A 199 23.79 -5.87 -2.02
CA PRO A 199 24.09 -5.73 -3.45
C PRO A 199 24.36 -4.28 -3.87
N SER A 200 23.65 -3.31 -3.29
CA SER A 200 23.86 -1.88 -3.59
C SER A 200 25.26 -1.42 -3.17
N VAL A 201 25.69 -1.79 -1.96
CA VAL A 201 27.04 -1.48 -1.45
C VAL A 201 28.10 -2.18 -2.29
N ALA A 202 27.89 -3.46 -2.62
CA ALA A 202 28.82 -4.22 -3.46
C ALA A 202 28.96 -3.61 -4.86
N ALA A 203 27.85 -3.19 -5.48
CA ALA A 203 27.87 -2.51 -6.78
C ALA A 203 28.64 -1.18 -6.73
N LEU A 204 28.43 -0.38 -5.68
CA LEU A 204 29.17 0.86 -5.47
C LEU A 204 30.68 0.60 -5.29
N MET A 205 31.05 -0.38 -4.46
CA MET A 205 32.46 -0.78 -4.30
C MET A 205 33.07 -1.24 -5.63
N PHE A 206 32.34 -2.02 -6.43
CA PHE A 206 32.80 -2.49 -7.73
C PHE A 206 33.02 -1.34 -8.73
N VAL A 207 32.09 -0.38 -8.79
CA VAL A 207 32.23 0.82 -9.62
C VAL A 207 33.45 1.65 -9.21
N SER A 208 33.66 1.83 -7.90
CA SER A 208 34.81 2.59 -7.40
C SER A 208 36.15 1.86 -7.62
N LEU A 209 36.18 0.52 -7.58
CA LEU A 209 37.37 -0.28 -7.90
C LEU A 209 37.72 -0.27 -9.39
N SER A 210 36.71 -0.20 -10.25
CA SER A 210 36.89 -0.19 -11.71
C SER A 210 37.22 1.20 -12.26
N GLY A 211 37.00 2.25 -11.47
CA GLY A 211 37.32 3.63 -11.85
C GLY A 211 38.72 4.06 -11.40
N ASP A 212 39.33 4.99 -12.13
CA ASP A 212 40.60 5.63 -11.75
C ASP A 212 40.50 6.56 -10.52
N GLU A 213 39.35 6.59 -9.86
CA GLU A 213 38.98 7.63 -8.88
C GLU A 213 39.79 7.53 -7.58
N LYS A 214 40.24 6.32 -7.20
CA LYS A 214 41.16 6.11 -6.07
C LYS A 214 42.51 6.81 -6.24
N LYS A 215 42.94 7.13 -7.47
CA LYS A 215 44.23 7.79 -7.73
C LYS A 215 44.15 9.32 -7.75
N ILE A 216 42.95 9.92 -7.78
CA ILE A 216 42.79 11.29 -8.29
C ILE A 216 42.27 12.30 -7.25
N MET A 217 41.60 11.87 -6.17
CA MET A 217 41.03 12.80 -5.19
C MET A 217 41.75 12.83 -3.84
N PRO A 218 42.31 13.99 -3.43
CA PRO A 218 42.87 14.16 -2.09
C PRO A 218 41.77 13.97 -1.03
N GLY A 219 42.07 13.19 0.01
CA GLY A 219 41.14 12.89 1.10
C GLY A 219 40.41 11.55 0.99
N CYS A 220 40.64 10.76 -0.06
CA CYS A 220 39.99 9.46 -0.30
C CYS A 220 40.81 8.24 0.17
N GLU A 221 41.78 8.43 1.06
CA GLU A 221 42.75 7.39 1.45
C GLU A 221 42.11 6.20 2.20
N HIS A 222 40.98 6.42 2.87
CA HIS A 222 40.35 5.44 3.75
C HIS A 222 38.89 5.12 3.37
N ASP A 223 38.40 5.59 2.22
CA ASP A 223 37.02 5.36 1.76
C ASP A 223 36.95 5.30 0.22
N TRP A 224 35.87 4.76 -0.32
CA TRP A 224 35.58 4.77 -1.75
C TRP A 224 34.96 6.11 -2.13
N CYS A 225 35.58 6.81 -3.07
CA CYS A 225 35.10 8.09 -3.57
C CYS A 225 34.45 7.97 -4.95
N TYR A 226 33.57 8.93 -5.24
CA TYR A 226 32.76 8.96 -6.46
C TYR A 226 32.77 10.36 -7.08
N LYS A 227 32.83 10.43 -8.41
CA LYS A 227 32.57 11.67 -9.16
C LYS A 227 31.17 12.21 -8.87
N LYS A 228 31.07 13.53 -8.78
CA LYS A 228 29.78 14.23 -8.56
C LYS A 228 28.75 14.00 -9.65
N GLN A 229 29.20 13.72 -10.87
CA GLN A 229 28.33 13.53 -12.02
C GLN A 229 28.25 12.06 -12.42
N TRP A 230 27.02 11.67 -12.68
CA TRP A 230 26.55 10.37 -13.16
C TRP A 230 26.63 9.23 -12.15
N ALA A 231 27.72 9.03 -11.41
CA ALA A 231 27.84 7.88 -10.52
C ALA A 231 26.74 7.83 -9.42
N PRO A 232 26.57 8.87 -8.57
CA PRO A 232 25.49 8.92 -7.60
C PRO A 232 24.09 8.85 -8.21
N GLN A 233 23.89 9.54 -9.34
CA GLN A 233 22.57 9.70 -9.96
C GLN A 233 22.10 8.41 -10.63
N ILE A 234 22.98 7.75 -11.37
CA ILE A 234 22.70 6.45 -11.99
C ILE A 234 22.50 5.41 -10.90
N PHE A 235 23.36 5.37 -9.88
CA PHE A 235 23.21 4.45 -8.75
C PHE A 235 21.83 4.59 -8.10
N LYS A 236 21.43 5.81 -7.74
CA LYS A 236 20.12 6.06 -7.13
C LYS A 236 18.98 5.70 -8.07
N SER A 237 19.08 6.04 -9.35
CA SER A 237 18.07 5.69 -10.35
C SER A 237 17.87 4.18 -10.44
N VAL A 238 18.94 3.42 -10.67
CA VAL A 238 18.88 1.95 -10.83
C VAL A 238 18.37 1.31 -9.55
N LYS A 239 18.89 1.69 -8.39
CA LYS A 239 18.42 1.18 -7.09
C LYS A 239 16.93 1.46 -6.89
N GLY A 240 16.48 2.68 -7.18
CA GLY A 240 15.08 3.08 -7.10
C GLY A 240 14.18 2.24 -8.01
N SER A 241 14.60 2.05 -9.26
CA SER A 241 13.90 1.22 -10.25
C SER A 241 13.79 -0.24 -9.84
N VAL A 242 14.90 -0.86 -9.41
CA VAL A 242 14.91 -2.25 -8.96
C VAL A 242 14.03 -2.42 -7.73
N LEU A 243 14.12 -1.52 -6.76
CA LEU A 243 13.25 -1.55 -5.58
C LEU A 243 11.77 -1.41 -5.96
N GLY A 244 11.43 -0.53 -6.91
CA GLY A 244 10.06 -0.35 -7.42
C GLY A 244 9.51 -1.62 -8.07
N ILE A 245 10.29 -2.29 -8.92
CA ILE A 245 9.90 -3.57 -9.55
C ILE A 245 9.65 -4.65 -8.51
N LEU A 246 10.49 -4.71 -7.48
CA LEU A 246 10.40 -5.78 -6.47
C LEU A 246 9.24 -5.57 -5.50
N THR A 247 9.00 -4.34 -5.06
CA THR A 247 8.09 -4.08 -3.92
C THR A 247 6.67 -3.73 -4.37
N THR A 248 6.52 -2.93 -5.41
CA THR A 248 5.22 -2.38 -5.78
C THR A 248 4.22 -3.45 -6.25
N PRO A 249 4.58 -4.43 -7.10
CA PRO A 249 3.67 -5.52 -7.45
C PRO A 249 3.20 -6.33 -6.24
N LEU A 250 4.08 -6.52 -5.24
CA LEU A 250 3.75 -7.21 -4.00
C LEU A 250 2.75 -6.40 -3.16
N PHE A 251 2.91 -5.08 -3.09
CA PHE A 251 1.94 -4.20 -2.43
C PHE A 251 0.59 -4.20 -3.15
N VAL A 252 0.58 -4.13 -4.49
CA VAL A 252 -0.64 -4.25 -5.27
C VAL A 252 -1.34 -5.58 -4.97
N MET A 253 -0.61 -6.69 -5.02
CA MET A 253 -1.14 -8.02 -4.72
C MET A 253 -1.71 -8.07 -3.29
N PHE A 254 -0.97 -7.56 -2.30
CA PHE A 254 -1.40 -7.49 -0.91
C PHE A 254 -2.76 -6.78 -0.79
N TRP A 255 -2.93 -5.62 -1.41
CA TRP A 255 -4.16 -4.83 -1.33
C TRP A 255 -5.31 -5.47 -2.10
N LEU A 256 -5.06 -6.06 -3.27
CA LEU A 256 -6.08 -6.77 -4.05
C LEU A 256 -6.62 -8.00 -3.30
N VAL A 257 -5.76 -8.74 -2.60
CA VAL A 257 -6.14 -9.89 -1.77
C VAL A 257 -6.91 -9.42 -0.54
N ARG A 258 -6.43 -8.37 0.14
CA ARG A 258 -7.11 -7.82 1.31
C ARG A 258 -8.52 -7.31 0.98
N CYS A 259 -8.70 -6.69 -0.19
CA CYS A 259 -10.02 -6.32 -0.68
C CYS A 259 -10.90 -7.54 -0.98
N GLY A 260 -10.32 -8.60 -1.55
CA GLY A 260 -11.04 -9.84 -1.84
C GLY A 260 -11.65 -10.48 -0.59
N TRP A 261 -10.92 -10.48 0.52
CA TRP A 261 -11.44 -10.92 1.82
C TRP A 261 -12.50 -9.97 2.37
N ALA A 262 -12.28 -8.65 2.26
CA ALA A 262 -13.24 -7.67 2.73
C ALA A 262 -14.61 -7.81 2.06
N LEU A 263 -14.62 -8.00 0.73
CA LEU A 263 -15.82 -8.19 -0.06
C LEU A 263 -16.51 -9.53 0.25
N LYS A 264 -15.75 -10.59 0.51
CA LYS A 264 -16.31 -11.90 0.91
C LYS A 264 -16.98 -11.86 2.29
N ASN A 265 -16.43 -11.09 3.20
CA ASN A 265 -16.90 -10.98 4.58
C ASN A 265 -17.93 -9.85 4.78
N ASN A 266 -18.32 -9.14 3.70
CA ASN A 266 -19.15 -7.94 3.75
C ASN A 266 -18.68 -6.91 4.79
N GLU A 267 -17.39 -6.62 4.83
CA GLU A 267 -16.85 -5.60 5.71
C GLU A 267 -17.40 -4.22 5.31
N ALA A 268 -18.41 -3.73 6.05
CA ALA A 268 -19.14 -2.50 5.76
C ALA A 268 -18.27 -1.23 5.70
N HIS A 269 -17.03 -1.26 6.20
CA HIS A 269 -16.12 -0.12 6.26
C HIS A 269 -14.91 -0.24 5.34
N TYR A 270 -14.87 -1.25 4.45
CA TYR A 270 -13.73 -1.42 3.56
C TYR A 270 -13.65 -0.29 2.52
N GLY A 271 -12.72 0.64 2.74
CA GLY A 271 -12.53 1.81 1.89
C GLY A 271 -13.30 3.06 2.36
N GLU A 272 -13.97 3.07 3.50
CA GLU A 272 -14.59 4.33 3.96
C GLU A 272 -13.59 5.40 4.42
N ARG A 273 -12.27 5.16 4.34
CA ARG A 273 -11.20 6.17 4.52
C ARG A 273 -10.02 5.88 3.61
#